data_AF-A0A2Z2KG25-F1
#
_entry.id   AF-A0A2Z2KG25-F1
#
_cell.length_a   1.000
_cell.length_b   1.000
_cell.length_c   1.000
_cell.angle_alpha   90.00
_cell.angle_beta   90.00
_cell.angle_gamma   90.00
#
_symmetry.space_group_name_H-M   'P 1'
#
loop_
_entity.id
_entity.type
_entity.pdbx_description
1 polymer ?
#
loop_
_entity_poly.entity_id
_entity_poly.type
_entity_poly.pdbx_seq_one_letter_code
_entity_poly.pdbx_strand_id
1 'polypeptide(L)'
;MDFRMNFNQSVKVKLTEFGEQILRNRHEKLNLHYLERGVKDIGPYVSRADTKGYTSFQIWGLMNKFGPHIALGKPEPFKGEMIFRDGEPEREENPNYQVGDRVLTEAEIIEVDEGIGDVKVKVGTKEMWLKESQVVRK
;
A
#
# COMPACT_ATOMS: atom_id res chain seq x y z
N MET A 1 -12.43 2.68 -7.65
CA MET A 1 -11.12 2.12 -8.08
C MET A 1 -10.40 1.91 -6.79
N ASP A 2 -10.32 0.64 -6.42
CA ASP A 2 -9.83 0.24 -5.13
C ASP A 2 -8.35 -0.08 -5.30
N PHE A 3 -7.59 -0.04 -4.21
CA PHE A 3 -6.15 -0.23 -4.24
C PHE A 3 -5.73 -1.22 -3.17
N ARG A 4 -4.93 -2.21 -3.58
CA ARG A 4 -4.28 -3.14 -2.66
C ARG A 4 -2.95 -2.56 -2.22
N MET A 5 -2.75 -2.56 -0.90
CA MET A 5 -1.52 -2.11 -0.28
C MET A 5 -0.96 -3.17 0.67
N ASN A 6 0.34 -3.39 0.61
CA ASN A 6 1.03 -4.24 1.57
C ASN A 6 1.53 -3.37 2.73
N PHE A 7 1.28 -3.75 3.98
CA PHE A 7 1.67 -2.95 5.14
C PHE A 7 3.19 -2.74 5.31
N ASN A 8 4.02 -3.53 4.62
CA ASN A 8 5.47 -3.33 4.55
C ASN A 8 5.88 -2.27 3.53
N GLN A 9 4.98 -1.82 2.66
CA GLN A 9 5.22 -0.69 1.77
C GLN A 9 5.41 0.59 2.56
N SER A 10 6.09 1.54 1.92
CA SER A 10 6.40 2.83 2.53
C SER A 10 5.38 3.89 2.17
N VAL A 11 5.06 4.70 3.17
CA VAL A 11 4.28 5.93 3.04
C VAL A 11 5.14 7.12 3.43
N LYS A 12 4.76 8.30 2.94
CA LYS A 12 5.34 9.58 3.36
C LYS A 12 4.30 10.44 4.04
N VAL A 13 4.68 11.04 5.16
CA VAL A 13 3.86 12.02 5.89
C VAL A 13 4.70 13.23 6.27
N LYS A 14 4.06 14.39 6.41
CA LYS A 14 4.69 15.56 7.03
C LYS A 14 4.44 15.52 8.52
N LEU A 15 5.51 15.35 9.31
CA LEU A 15 5.39 15.37 10.76
C LEU A 15 5.06 16.79 11.24
N THR A 16 4.26 16.86 12.30
CA THR A 16 4.13 18.09 13.09
C THR A 16 5.28 18.16 14.10
N GLU A 17 5.41 19.30 14.79
CA GLU A 17 6.32 19.41 15.94
C GLU A 17 6.04 18.33 17.00
N PHE A 18 4.76 18.02 17.22
CA PHE A 18 4.36 16.94 18.12
C PHE A 18 4.82 15.56 17.63
N GLY A 19 4.70 15.29 16.32
CA GLY A 19 5.23 14.06 15.71
C GLY A 19 6.74 13.90 15.87
N GLU A 20 7.49 14.98 15.62
CA GLU A 20 8.94 15.02 15.81
C GLU A 20 9.31 14.78 17.29
N GLN A 21 8.56 15.36 18.23
CA GLN A 21 8.77 15.13 19.66
C GLN A 21 8.53 13.66 20.05
N ILE A 22 7.52 13.00 19.49
CA ILE A 22 7.29 11.56 19.72
C ILE A 22 8.51 10.75 19.29
N LEU A 23 9.06 11.01 18.10
CA LEU A 23 10.23 10.29 17.59
C LEU A 23 11.47 10.54 18.44
N ARG A 24 11.71 11.80 18.83
CA ARG A 24 12.79 12.17 19.75
C ARG A 24 12.70 11.43 21.07
N ASN A 25 11.54 11.47 21.72
CA ASN A 25 11.31 10.77 23.00
C ASN A 25 11.56 9.26 22.88
N ARG A 26 11.18 8.65 21.74
CA ARG A 26 11.42 7.22 21.50
C ARG A 26 12.90 6.93 21.32
N HIS A 27 13.63 7.78 20.61
CA HIS A 27 15.08 7.66 20.43
C HIS A 27 15.81 7.77 21.77
N GLU A 28 15.47 8.77 22.58
CA GLU A 28 16.06 8.99 23.90
C GLU A 28 15.79 7.81 24.84
N LYS A 29 14.55 7.30 24.87
CA LYS A 29 14.21 6.09 25.65
C LYS A 29 15.03 4.87 25.21
N LEU A 30 15.22 4.69 23.91
CA LEU A 30 16.03 3.59 23.38
C LEU A 30 17.51 3.77 23.72
N ASN A 31 18.03 4.99 23.64
CA ASN A 31 19.41 5.30 24.01
C ASN A 31 19.66 5.00 25.49
N LEU A 32 18.78 5.47 26.39
CA LEU A 32 18.84 5.17 27.82
C LEU A 32 18.84 3.65 28.07
N HIS A 33 17.96 2.92 27.39
CA HIS A 33 17.86 1.47 27.49
C HIS A 33 19.15 0.74 27.07
N TYR A 34 19.91 1.29 26.12
CA TYR A 34 21.20 0.76 25.70
C TYR A 34 22.32 1.12 26.68
N LEU A 35 22.35 2.36 27.16
CA LEU A 35 23.32 2.81 28.17
C LEU A 35 23.21 1.98 29.46
N GLU A 36 21.99 1.67 29.91
CA GLU A 36 21.72 0.81 31.07
C GLU A 36 22.30 -0.62 30.92
N ARG A 37 22.51 -1.07 29.68
CA ARG A 37 23.14 -2.36 29.36
C ARG A 37 24.64 -2.27 29.07
N GLY A 38 25.26 -1.12 29.33
CA GLY A 38 26.67 -0.90 29.07
C GLY A 38 27.03 -0.76 27.58
N VAL A 39 26.04 -0.56 26.72
CA VAL A 39 26.26 -0.24 25.30
C VAL A 39 26.59 1.25 25.17
N LYS A 40 27.39 1.62 24.17
CA LYS A 40 27.72 3.02 23.88
C LYS A 40 26.48 3.81 23.43
N ASP A 41 26.51 5.11 23.70
CA ASP A 41 25.53 6.09 23.25
C ASP A 41 25.29 5.99 21.73
N ILE A 42 24.02 6.01 21.30
CA ILE A 42 23.62 5.89 19.89
C ILE A 42 23.54 7.25 19.17
N GLY A 43 24.04 8.32 19.78
CA GLY A 43 24.03 9.68 19.26
C GLY A 43 22.71 10.42 19.48
N PRO A 44 22.65 11.71 19.13
CA PRO A 44 21.44 12.50 19.25
C PRO A 44 20.39 12.10 18.20
N TYR A 45 19.13 12.40 18.50
CA TYR A 45 18.06 12.29 17.51
C TYR A 45 18.29 13.27 16.35
N VAL A 46 18.19 12.77 15.12
CA VAL A 46 18.24 13.56 13.88
C VAL A 46 16.95 13.33 13.11
N SER A 47 16.25 14.42 12.75
CA SER A 47 15.05 14.32 11.92
C SER A 47 15.41 13.70 10.57
N ARG A 48 14.51 12.84 10.08
CA ARG A 48 14.65 12.14 8.80
C ARG A 48 13.75 12.74 7.71
N ALA A 49 13.28 13.98 7.91
CA ALA A 49 12.53 14.69 6.90
C ALA A 49 13.38 14.95 5.65
N ASP A 50 12.80 14.76 4.48
CA ASP A 50 13.41 15.12 3.20
C ASP A 50 13.36 16.64 2.96
N THR A 51 13.91 17.10 1.84
CA THR A 51 13.94 18.53 1.46
C THR A 51 12.56 19.16 1.31
N LYS A 52 11.49 18.34 1.20
CA LYS A 52 10.10 18.79 1.12
C LYS A 52 9.36 18.65 2.46
N GLY A 53 10.06 18.27 3.52
CA GLY A 53 9.52 18.09 4.87
C GLY A 53 8.80 16.76 5.10
N TYR A 54 8.94 15.78 4.20
CA TYR A 54 8.31 14.47 4.35
C TYR A 54 9.24 13.47 5.02
N THR A 55 8.70 12.70 5.97
CA THR A 55 9.39 11.56 6.57
C THR A 55 8.76 10.26 6.08
N SER A 56 9.60 9.29 5.73
CA SER A 56 9.15 8.00 5.18
C SER A 56 9.07 6.92 6.27
N PHE A 57 8.02 6.12 6.23
CA PHE A 57 7.82 4.98 7.15
C PHE A 57 7.20 3.81 6.40
N GLN A 58 7.52 2.58 6.80
CA GLN A 58 6.63 1.46 6.49
C GLN A 58 5.27 1.68 7.16
N ILE A 59 4.17 1.28 6.54
CA ILE A 59 2.81 1.55 7.07
C ILE A 59 2.65 0.98 8.49
N TRP A 60 3.04 -0.28 8.72
CA TRP A 60 2.99 -0.87 10.06
C TRP A 60 3.89 -0.13 11.07
N GLY A 61 5.03 0.38 10.60
CA GLY A 61 5.98 1.14 11.42
C GLY A 61 5.43 2.50 11.84
N LEU A 62 4.66 3.15 10.97
CA LEU A 62 3.93 4.39 11.24
C LEU A 62 2.84 4.15 12.29
N MET A 63 2.03 3.10 12.10
CA MET A 63 0.98 2.73 13.07
C MET A 63 1.55 2.43 14.45
N ASN A 64 2.64 1.65 14.54
CA ASN A 64 3.28 1.35 15.82
C ASN A 64 3.88 2.60 16.51
N LYS A 65 4.41 3.55 15.73
CA LYS A 65 5.03 4.75 16.29
C LYS A 65 4.00 5.75 16.80
N PHE A 66 2.95 6.01 16.01
CA PHE A 66 2.03 7.12 16.25
C PHE A 66 0.65 6.69 16.71
N GLY A 67 0.23 5.43 16.46
CA GLY A 67 -1.07 4.90 16.88
C GLY A 67 -1.42 5.18 18.35
N PRO A 68 -0.52 4.96 19.32
CA PRO A 68 -0.78 5.29 20.73
C PRO A 68 -1.01 6.77 21.04
N HIS A 69 -0.67 7.66 20.10
CA HIS A 69 -0.77 9.11 20.24
C HIS A 69 -1.95 9.70 19.45
N ILE A 70 -2.64 8.90 18.62
CA ILE A 70 -3.79 9.33 17.82
C ILE A 70 -5.06 9.02 18.60
N ALA A 71 -5.70 10.05 19.14
CA ALA A 71 -6.98 9.97 19.83
C ALA A 71 -7.71 11.32 19.73
N LEU A 72 -9.03 11.30 19.94
CA LEU A 72 -9.84 12.51 19.97
C LEU A 72 -9.28 13.54 20.97
N GLY A 73 -9.16 14.80 20.53
CA GLY A 73 -8.68 15.91 21.35
C GLY A 73 -7.16 15.96 21.58
N LYS A 74 -6.38 15.04 20.99
CA LYS A 74 -4.91 15.11 21.03
C LYS A 74 -4.33 15.87 19.82
N PRO A 75 -3.16 16.50 19.96
CA PRO A 75 -2.45 17.07 18.81
C PRO A 75 -2.15 16.00 17.77
N GLU A 76 -2.28 16.34 16.50
CA GLU A 76 -2.01 15.43 15.40
C GLU A 76 -0.49 15.22 15.24
N PRO A 77 0.01 13.98 15.13
CA PRO A 77 1.44 13.71 14.97
C PRO A 77 1.96 14.01 13.56
N PHE A 78 1.07 14.06 12.57
CA PHE A 78 1.40 14.41 11.20
C PHE A 78 0.22 15.17 10.59
N LYS A 79 0.50 15.98 9.57
CA LYS A 79 -0.54 16.66 8.78
C LYS A 79 -1.46 15.61 8.14
N GLY A 80 -2.73 15.95 7.93
CA GLY A 80 -3.77 15.06 7.39
C GLY A 80 -3.57 14.56 5.95
N GLU A 81 -2.34 14.56 5.44
CA GLU A 81 -1.97 14.08 4.11
C GLU A 81 -0.95 12.95 4.23
N MET A 82 -1.17 11.88 3.46
CA MET A 82 -0.26 10.75 3.36
C MET A 82 -0.09 10.37 1.89
N ILE A 83 1.17 10.19 1.48
CA ILE A 83 1.51 9.73 0.14
C ILE A 83 1.80 8.23 0.23
N PHE A 84 0.96 7.45 -0.42
CA PHE A 84 1.15 6.02 -0.62
C PHE A 84 2.04 5.77 -1.84
N ARG A 85 3.05 4.93 -1.68
CA ARG A 85 3.95 4.53 -2.77
C ARG A 85 3.60 3.12 -3.21
N ASP A 86 3.64 2.89 -4.52
CA ASP A 86 3.59 1.56 -5.13
C ASP A 86 2.31 0.76 -4.83
N GLY A 87 1.16 1.43 -4.69
CA GLY A 87 -0.14 0.76 -4.57
C GLY A 87 -0.53 0.06 -5.88
N GLU A 88 -1.05 -1.16 -5.79
CA GLU A 88 -1.56 -1.89 -6.94
C GLU A 88 -3.07 -1.66 -7.07
N PRO A 89 -3.59 -1.39 -8.28
CA PRO A 89 -5.03 -1.31 -8.47
C PRO A 89 -5.66 -2.66 -8.13
N GLU A 90 -6.72 -2.65 -7.34
CA GLU A 90 -7.54 -3.82 -7.15
C GLU A 90 -8.29 -4.11 -8.45
N ARG A 91 -7.98 -5.26 -9.03
CA ARG A 91 -8.70 -5.79 -10.19
C ARG A 91 -9.77 -6.74 -9.64
N GLU A 92 -11.03 -6.50 -9.99
CA GLU A 92 -12.06 -7.51 -9.78
C GLU A 92 -11.74 -8.71 -10.69
N GLU A 93 -11.18 -9.77 -10.11
CA GLU A 93 -11.05 -11.05 -10.82
C GLU A 93 -12.47 -11.60 -11.02
N ASN A 94 -12.91 -11.70 -12.27
CA ASN A 94 -14.22 -12.28 -12.60
C ASN A 94 -14.11 -13.81 -12.49
N PRO A 95 -14.71 -14.45 -11.46
CA PRO A 95 -14.40 -15.83 -11.08
C PRO A 95 -14.87 -16.90 -12.08
N ASN A 96 -15.66 -16.52 -13.09
CA ASN A 96 -16.38 -17.47 -13.95
C ASN A 96 -15.65 -17.82 -15.27
N TYR A 97 -14.45 -17.29 -15.53
CA TYR A 97 -13.81 -17.42 -16.84
C TYR A 97 -12.30 -17.71 -16.77
N GLN A 98 -11.88 -18.87 -17.28
CA GLN A 98 -10.49 -19.19 -17.63
C GLN A 98 -10.35 -19.52 -19.12
N VAL A 99 -9.37 -18.93 -19.81
CA VAL A 99 -9.11 -19.14 -21.24
C VAL A 99 -7.87 -20.02 -21.44
N GLY A 100 -8.04 -21.35 -21.48
CA GLY A 100 -7.06 -22.36 -21.92
C GLY A 100 -5.66 -22.34 -21.26
N ASP A 101 -4.75 -23.20 -21.75
CA ASP A 101 -3.35 -23.33 -21.27
C ASP A 101 -2.44 -22.15 -21.64
N ARG A 102 -2.94 -21.22 -22.48
CA ARG A 102 -2.30 -19.92 -22.71
C ARG A 102 -3.04 -18.89 -21.90
N VAL A 103 -2.51 -18.62 -20.71
CA VAL A 103 -2.98 -17.53 -19.85
C VAL A 103 -2.88 -16.22 -20.63
N LEU A 104 -4.01 -15.74 -21.14
CA LEU A 104 -4.15 -14.35 -21.56
C LEU A 104 -4.24 -13.55 -20.26
N THR A 105 -3.11 -13.27 -19.63
CA THR A 105 -2.98 -12.60 -18.32
C THR A 105 -3.61 -11.21 -18.25
N GLU A 106 -4.13 -10.69 -19.36
CA GLU A 106 -4.70 -9.35 -19.51
C GLU A 106 -5.98 -9.34 -20.36
N ALA A 107 -6.69 -10.47 -20.42
CA ALA A 107 -7.96 -10.57 -21.13
C ALA A 107 -9.13 -9.97 -20.32
N GLU A 108 -9.77 -8.92 -20.83
CA GLU A 108 -11.03 -8.38 -20.30
C GLU A 108 -12.19 -8.88 -21.16
N ILE A 109 -13.27 -9.38 -20.56
CA ILE A 109 -14.49 -9.72 -21.31
C ILE A 109 -15.28 -8.43 -21.53
N ILE A 110 -15.59 -8.14 -22.79
CA ILE A 110 -16.33 -6.93 -23.19
C ILE A 110 -17.81 -7.23 -23.37
N GLU A 111 -18.12 -8.38 -23.97
CA GLU A 111 -19.47 -8.69 -24.44
C GLU A 111 -19.67 -10.21 -24.47
N VAL A 112 -20.89 -10.66 -24.16
CA VAL A 112 -21.30 -12.07 -24.25
C VAL A 112 -22.54 -12.13 -25.12
N ASP A 113 -22.48 -12.89 -26.21
CA ASP A 113 -23.65 -13.18 -27.03
C ASP A 113 -24.30 -14.49 -26.54
N GLU A 114 -25.36 -14.35 -25.75
CA GLU A 114 -26.10 -15.46 -25.16
C GLU A 114 -26.88 -16.30 -26.19
N GLY A 115 -27.08 -15.80 -27.42
CA GLY A 115 -27.82 -16.49 -28.47
C GLY A 115 -26.99 -17.55 -29.21
N ILE A 116 -25.66 -17.36 -29.27
CA ILE A 116 -24.72 -18.24 -29.98
C ILE A 116 -23.63 -18.82 -29.08
N GLY A 117 -23.52 -18.34 -27.84
CA GLY A 117 -22.48 -18.77 -26.90
C GLY A 117 -21.11 -18.32 -27.35
N ASP A 118 -20.97 -17.09 -27.86
CA ASP A 118 -19.68 -16.51 -28.21
C ASP A 118 -19.35 -15.37 -27.24
N VAL A 119 -18.07 -15.23 -26.89
CA VAL A 119 -17.56 -14.25 -25.92
C VAL A 119 -16.58 -13.32 -26.61
N LYS A 120 -16.82 -12.01 -26.52
CA LYS A 120 -15.90 -10.99 -26.98
C LYS A 120 -14.92 -10.62 -25.88
N VAL A 121 -13.64 -10.81 -26.16
CA VAL A 121 -12.54 -10.59 -25.24
C VAL A 121 -11.60 -9.53 -25.79
N LYS A 122 -11.12 -8.63 -24.92
CA LYS A 122 -10.08 -7.64 -25.19
C LYS A 122 -8.78 -8.10 -24.57
N VAL A 123 -7.70 -8.14 -25.35
CA VAL A 123 -6.34 -8.37 -24.84
C VAL A 123 -5.49 -7.18 -25.26
N GLY A 124 -5.12 -6.34 -24.30
CA GLY A 124 -4.46 -5.06 -24.58
C GLY A 124 -5.33 -4.13 -25.44
N THR A 125 -4.92 -3.88 -26.69
CA THR A 125 -5.66 -3.03 -27.66
C THR A 125 -6.47 -3.80 -28.69
N LYS A 126 -6.44 -5.14 -28.65
CA LYS A 126 -7.12 -5.98 -29.64
C LYS A 126 -8.37 -6.61 -29.04
N GLU A 127 -9.45 -6.61 -29.82
CA GLU A 127 -10.70 -7.27 -29.50
C GLU A 127 -10.87 -8.50 -30.39
N MET A 128 -11.38 -9.60 -29.83
CA MET A 128 -11.63 -10.82 -30.57
C MET A 128 -12.81 -11.61 -30.00
N TRP A 129 -13.55 -12.28 -30.88
CA TRP A 129 -14.61 -13.21 -30.50
C TRP A 129 -14.03 -14.62 -30.33
N LEU A 130 -14.35 -15.26 -29.21
CA LEU A 130 -14.01 -16.64 -28.89
C LEU A 130 -15.29 -17.45 -28.70
N LYS A 131 -15.30 -18.70 -29.16
CA LYS A 131 -16.43 -19.59 -28.89
C LYS A 131 -16.46 -19.97 -27.42
N GLU A 132 -17.64 -20.14 -26.83
CA GLU A 132 -17.79 -20.60 -25.44
C GLU A 132 -17.12 -21.96 -25.22
N SER A 133 -17.05 -22.83 -26.23
CA SER A 133 -16.29 -24.09 -26.12
C SER A 133 -14.77 -23.91 -25.92
N GLN A 134 -14.25 -22.71 -26.22
CA GLN A 134 -12.85 -22.32 -26.01
C GLN A 134 -12.67 -21.60 -24.66
N VAL A 135 -13.75 -21.40 -23.91
CA VAL A 135 -13.80 -20.68 -22.63
C VAL A 135 -14.34 -21.65 -21.58
N VAL A 136 -13.51 -22.03 -20.61
CA VAL A 136 -13.95 -22.95 -19.57
C VAL A 136 -14.75 -22.17 -18.53
N ARG A 137 -16.08 -22.38 -18.51
CA ARG A 137 -16.97 -21.92 -17.43
C ARG A 137 -16.77 -22.78 -16.19
N LYS A 138 -16.57 -22.16 -15.02
CA LYS A 138 -16.73 -22.81 -13.72
C LYS A 138 -17.92 -22.20 -12.99
#